data_AF-A0A7V9P2E3-F1
#
_entry.id   AF-A0A7V9P2E3-F1
#
_cell.length_a   1.000
_cell.length_b   1.000
_cell.length_c   1.000
_cell.angle_alpha   90.00
_cell.angle_beta   90.00
_cell.angle_gamma   90.00
#
_symmetry.space_group_name_H-M   'P 1'
#
loop_
_entity.id
_entity.type
_entity.pdbx_description
1 polymer ?
#
loop_
_entity_poly.entity_id
_entity_poly.type
_entity_poly.pdbx_seq_one_letter_code
_entity_poly.pdbx_strand_id
1 'polypeptide(L)'
;MKFFLIILTLVSFECFSQSKKIASLISELDNSQFTISHEAKATFSMHSKAAHKLIRIGKPATEKLILALSDSTKVIMAQLVLCHIYFNAATFAGPKVITVNNQHVSNYFLGQEKGEGLIISEIKNNNVYTKYIEANDREIIITYWKNKAAKK
;
A
#
# COMPACT_ATOMS: atom_id res chain seq x y z
N MET A 1 -27.47 2.27 -36.01
CA MET A 1 -26.86 3.42 -35.28
C MET A 1 -27.39 3.62 -33.86
N LYS A 2 -28.70 3.53 -33.57
CA LYS A 2 -29.24 3.76 -32.20
C LYS A 2 -28.77 2.73 -31.14
N PHE A 3 -28.54 1.47 -31.51
CA PHE A 3 -28.06 0.43 -30.59
C PHE A 3 -26.62 0.67 -30.08
N PHE A 4 -25.76 1.27 -30.92
CA PHE A 4 -24.38 1.57 -30.55
C PHE A 4 -24.29 2.70 -29.49
N LEU A 5 -25.25 3.62 -29.50
CA LEU A 5 -25.30 4.73 -28.55
C LEU A 5 -25.69 4.26 -27.13
N ILE A 6 -26.57 3.27 -27.02
CA ILE A 6 -27.04 2.72 -25.73
C ILE A 6 -25.92 1.91 -25.04
N ILE A 7 -25.16 1.12 -25.79
CA ILE A 7 -24.02 0.35 -25.25
C ILE A 7 -22.92 1.29 -24.74
N LEU A 8 -22.63 2.38 -25.45
CA LEU A 8 -21.64 3.37 -25.02
C LEU A 8 -22.04 4.09 -23.72
N THR A 9 -23.33 4.32 -23.50
CA THR A 9 -23.80 4.91 -22.23
C THR A 9 -23.70 3.95 -21.05
N LEU A 10 -23.96 2.65 -21.23
CA LEU A 10 -23.93 1.69 -20.11
C LEU A 10 -22.50 1.46 -19.58
N VAL A 11 -21.49 1.40 -20.46
CA VAL A 11 -20.09 1.19 -20.07
C VAL A 11 -19.53 2.36 -19.24
N SER A 12 -19.97 3.59 -19.50
CA SER A 12 -19.49 4.76 -18.76
C SER A 12 -20.08 4.86 -17.33
N PHE A 13 -21.31 4.39 -17.10
CA PHE A 13 -21.92 4.37 -15.77
C PHE A 13 -21.24 3.37 -14.81
N GLU A 14 -20.86 2.20 -15.29
CA GLU A 14 -20.19 1.18 -14.46
C GLU A 14 -18.82 1.67 -13.97
N CYS A 15 -18.07 2.35 -14.83
CA CYS A 15 -16.75 2.90 -14.51
C CYS A 15 -16.82 3.98 -13.41
N PHE A 16 -17.84 4.85 -13.48
CA PHE A 16 -18.02 5.91 -12.49
C PHE A 16 -18.43 5.38 -11.11
N SER A 17 -19.33 4.39 -11.07
CA SER A 17 -19.75 3.74 -9.83
C SER A 17 -18.58 3.02 -9.15
N GLN A 18 -17.76 2.32 -9.93
CA GLN A 18 -16.57 1.65 -9.39
C GLN A 18 -15.54 2.64 -8.85
N SER A 19 -15.31 3.76 -9.53
CA SER A 19 -14.38 4.81 -9.08
C SER A 19 -14.79 5.41 -7.73
N LYS A 20 -16.08 5.71 -7.52
CA LYS A 20 -16.61 6.19 -6.23
C LYS A 20 -16.44 5.15 -5.12
N LYS A 21 -16.73 3.88 -5.42
CA LYS A 21 -16.55 2.77 -4.47
C LYS A 21 -15.08 2.62 -4.06
N ILE A 22 -14.14 2.70 -5.00
CA ILE A 22 -12.70 2.65 -4.70
C ILE A 22 -12.30 3.81 -3.79
N ALA A 23 -12.76 5.04 -4.09
CA ALA A 23 -12.44 6.21 -3.27
C ALA A 23 -12.95 6.05 -1.82
N SER A 24 -14.18 5.57 -1.65
CA SER A 24 -14.74 5.27 -0.32
C SER A 24 -13.90 4.25 0.45
N LEU A 25 -13.51 3.16 -0.20
CA LEU A 25 -12.67 2.14 0.44
C LEU A 25 -11.29 2.68 0.81
N ILE A 26 -10.70 3.55 -0.01
CA ILE A 26 -9.41 4.19 0.30
C ILE A 26 -9.53 5.13 1.50
N SER A 27 -10.65 5.85 1.65
CA SER A 27 -10.86 6.70 2.84
C SER A 27 -10.96 5.93 4.15
N GLU A 28 -11.28 4.62 4.11
CA GLU A 28 -11.34 3.73 5.27
C GLU A 28 -9.97 3.09 5.62
N LEU A 29 -8.93 3.32 4.81
CA LEU A 29 -7.58 2.84 5.11
C LEU A 29 -6.94 3.70 6.20
N ASP A 30 -6.24 3.04 7.13
CA ASP A 30 -5.47 3.68 8.18
C ASP A 30 -4.28 2.83 8.57
N ASN A 31 -3.09 3.43 8.75
CA ASN A 31 -1.86 2.73 9.09
C ASN A 31 -1.94 1.92 10.40
N SER A 32 -2.82 2.27 11.33
CA SER A 32 -3.06 1.49 12.56
C SER A 32 -3.66 0.11 12.29
N GLN A 33 -4.28 -0.09 11.13
CA GLN A 33 -4.81 -1.40 10.69
C GLN A 33 -3.69 -2.37 10.30
N PHE A 34 -2.44 -1.89 10.21
CA PHE A 34 -1.27 -2.70 9.96
C PHE A 34 -0.50 -2.99 11.26
N THR A 35 -0.18 -4.26 11.48
CA THR A 35 0.52 -4.72 12.68
C THR A 35 1.76 -5.53 12.32
N ILE A 36 2.78 -5.40 13.15
CA ILE A 36 4.01 -6.21 13.10
C ILE A 36 4.10 -6.92 14.44
N SER A 37 4.09 -8.25 14.43
CA SER A 37 4.38 -9.06 15.62
C SER A 37 5.86 -9.42 15.64
N HIS A 38 6.50 -9.18 16.79
CA HIS A 38 7.95 -9.27 17.02
C HIS A 38 8.35 -10.50 17.85
N GLU A 39 7.63 -11.61 17.69
CA GLU A 39 7.99 -12.89 18.33
C GLU A 39 9.27 -13.47 17.72
N ALA A 40 9.35 -14.78 17.46
CA ALA A 40 10.57 -15.41 16.92
C ALA A 40 10.98 -14.89 15.54
N LYS A 41 10.02 -14.39 14.74
CA LYS A 41 10.22 -13.76 13.43
C LYS A 41 9.18 -12.65 13.26
N ALA A 42 9.58 -11.54 12.63
CA ALA A 42 8.65 -10.47 12.29
C ALA A 42 7.55 -11.00 11.37
N THR A 43 6.29 -10.92 11.84
CA THR A 43 5.11 -11.28 11.03
C THR A 43 4.25 -10.06 10.83
N PHE A 44 3.74 -9.91 9.61
CA PHE A 44 3.01 -8.72 9.16
C PHE A 44 1.54 -9.09 8.98
N SER A 45 0.65 -8.34 9.60
CA SER A 45 -0.79 -8.60 9.54
C SER A 45 -1.57 -7.34 9.21
N MET A 46 -2.63 -7.52 8.43
CA MET A 46 -3.50 -6.45 7.95
C MET A 46 -4.93 -6.70 8.42
N HIS A 47 -5.47 -5.81 9.24
CA HIS A 47 -6.80 -5.92 9.82
C HIS A 47 -7.76 -4.89 9.23
N SER A 48 -7.97 -4.95 7.90
CA SER A 48 -8.82 -3.99 7.19
C SER A 48 -9.73 -4.66 6.17
N LYS A 49 -11.06 -4.56 6.38
CA LYS A 49 -12.06 -5.02 5.41
C LYS A 49 -11.97 -4.23 4.10
N ALA A 50 -11.67 -2.93 4.19
CA ALA A 50 -11.52 -2.06 3.03
C ALA A 50 -10.33 -2.47 2.17
N ALA A 51 -9.19 -2.75 2.80
CA ALA A 51 -8.00 -3.25 2.11
C ALA A 51 -8.26 -4.57 1.39
N HIS A 52 -8.89 -5.57 2.03
CA HIS A 52 -9.25 -6.83 1.38
C HIS A 52 -10.18 -6.63 0.16
N LYS A 53 -11.14 -5.70 0.26
CA LYS A 53 -12.01 -5.36 -0.88
C LYS A 53 -11.22 -4.69 -2.02
N LEU A 54 -10.27 -3.80 -1.71
CA LEU A 54 -9.41 -3.15 -2.71
C LEU A 54 -8.50 -4.17 -3.40
N ILE A 55 -7.91 -5.11 -2.66
CA ILE A 55 -7.12 -6.22 -3.22
C ILE A 55 -7.98 -7.04 -4.19
N ARG A 56 -9.22 -7.37 -3.82
CA ARG A 56 -10.16 -8.09 -4.69
C ARG A 56 -10.57 -7.30 -5.93
N ILE A 57 -10.68 -5.97 -5.83
CA ILE A 57 -10.91 -5.09 -6.99
C ILE A 57 -9.70 -5.17 -7.94
N GLY A 58 -8.49 -5.18 -7.40
CA GLY A 58 -7.26 -5.36 -8.17
C GLY A 58 -6.79 -4.08 -8.86
N LYS A 59 -6.21 -4.23 -10.06
CA LYS A 59 -5.59 -3.15 -10.85
C LYS A 59 -6.45 -1.89 -11.06
N PRO A 60 -7.79 -1.95 -11.21
CA PRO A 60 -8.62 -0.73 -11.30
C PRO A 60 -8.46 0.23 -10.11
N ALA A 61 -8.00 -0.24 -8.95
CA ALA A 61 -7.74 0.61 -7.79
C ALA A 61 -6.35 1.27 -7.79
N THR A 62 -5.42 0.86 -8.67
CA THR A 62 -4.01 1.24 -8.62
C THR A 62 -3.80 2.75 -8.59
N GLU A 63 -4.36 3.50 -9.53
CA GLU A 63 -4.08 4.93 -9.65
C GLU A 63 -4.47 5.70 -8.38
N LYS A 64 -5.65 5.40 -7.84
CA LYS A 64 -6.12 6.03 -6.60
C LYS A 64 -5.29 5.60 -5.39
N LEU A 65 -4.82 4.34 -5.35
CA LEU A 65 -3.91 3.88 -4.31
C LEU A 65 -2.54 4.58 -4.40
N ILE A 66 -2.02 4.83 -5.61
CA ILE A 66 -0.79 5.60 -5.80
C ILE A 66 -0.96 7.03 -5.27
N LEU A 67 -2.11 7.67 -5.53
CA LEU A 67 -2.41 8.98 -4.96
C LEU A 67 -2.49 8.94 -3.43
N ALA A 68 -3.05 7.87 -2.85
CA ALA A 68 -3.15 7.69 -1.41
C ALA A 68 -1.80 7.52 -0.71
N LEU A 69 -0.72 7.18 -1.44
CA LEU A 69 0.64 7.12 -0.88
C LEU A 69 1.13 8.49 -0.40
N SER A 70 0.58 9.59 -0.93
CA SER A 70 0.91 10.94 -0.44
C SER A 70 0.35 11.22 0.96
N ASP A 71 -0.66 10.48 1.40
CA ASP A 71 -1.28 10.62 2.73
C ASP A 71 -0.52 9.81 3.78
N SER A 72 0.13 10.51 4.72
CA SER A 72 0.93 9.88 5.78
C SER A 72 0.13 8.96 6.70
N THR A 73 -1.19 9.16 6.81
CA THR A 73 -2.08 8.32 7.63
C THR A 73 -2.42 6.98 6.97
N LYS A 74 -2.19 6.87 5.65
CA LYS A 74 -2.63 5.71 4.84
C LYS A 74 -1.50 5.05 4.07
N VAL A 75 -0.35 5.71 3.95
CA VAL A 75 0.76 5.29 3.07
C VAL A 75 1.18 3.83 3.27
N ILE A 76 1.23 3.32 4.51
CA ILE A 76 1.61 1.93 4.79
C ILE A 76 0.56 0.98 4.24
N MET A 77 -0.72 1.27 4.50
CA MET A 77 -1.82 0.43 4.01
C MET A 77 -1.97 0.49 2.49
N ALA A 78 -1.87 1.68 1.90
CA ALA A 78 -1.93 1.87 0.45
C ALA A 78 -0.78 1.09 -0.24
N GLN A 79 0.43 1.19 0.32
CA GLN A 79 1.59 0.42 -0.13
C GLN A 79 1.32 -1.08 -0.07
N LEU A 80 0.85 -1.58 1.07
CA LEU A 80 0.58 -3.01 1.26
C LEU A 80 -0.48 -3.54 0.29
N VAL A 81 -1.56 -2.79 0.07
CA VAL A 81 -2.60 -3.15 -0.90
C VAL A 81 -2.03 -3.22 -2.31
N LEU A 82 -1.21 -2.24 -2.74
CA LEU A 82 -0.54 -2.27 -4.03
C LEU A 82 0.36 -3.51 -4.17
N CYS A 83 1.08 -3.88 -3.12
CA CYS A 83 1.89 -5.10 -3.11
C CYS A 83 1.03 -6.33 -3.39
N HIS A 84 -0.09 -6.50 -2.69
CA HIS A 84 -0.99 -7.64 -2.91
C HIS A 84 -1.69 -7.62 -4.27
N ILE A 85 -1.87 -6.46 -4.91
CA ILE A 85 -2.44 -6.37 -6.26
C ILE A 85 -1.43 -6.81 -7.32
N TYR A 86 -0.16 -6.48 -7.15
CA TYR A 86 0.87 -6.70 -8.18
C TYR A 86 1.72 -7.94 -7.99
N PHE A 87 1.74 -8.49 -6.78
CA PHE A 87 2.54 -9.65 -6.40
C PHE A 87 1.67 -10.81 -5.96
N ASN A 88 2.10 -12.04 -6.29
CA ASN A 88 1.42 -13.25 -5.85
C ASN A 88 1.50 -13.44 -4.32
N ALA A 89 2.55 -12.92 -3.70
CA ALA A 89 2.73 -12.92 -2.25
C ALA A 89 3.50 -11.66 -1.83
N ALA A 90 2.92 -10.88 -0.91
CA ALA A 90 3.64 -9.79 -0.26
C ALA A 90 4.54 -10.39 0.83
N THR A 91 5.80 -10.62 0.50
CA THR A 91 6.82 -11.02 1.48
C THR A 91 7.64 -9.81 1.89
N PHE A 92 8.16 -9.86 3.11
CA PHE A 92 8.99 -8.82 3.68
C PHE A 92 10.35 -9.41 4.03
N ALA A 93 11.42 -8.69 3.72
CA ALA A 93 12.78 -8.95 4.15
C ALA A 93 13.17 -7.96 5.26
N GLY A 94 13.88 -8.44 6.28
CA GLY A 94 14.35 -7.61 7.39
C GLY A 94 14.08 -8.22 8.78
N PRO A 95 14.27 -7.43 9.86
CA PRO A 95 14.63 -6.01 9.84
C PRO A 95 16.12 -5.77 9.56
N LYS A 96 16.45 -4.74 8.78
CA LYS A 96 17.78 -4.11 8.81
C LYS A 96 17.76 -3.03 9.88
N VAL A 97 18.49 -3.24 10.97
CA VAL A 97 18.56 -2.27 12.06
C VAL A 97 19.64 -1.24 11.75
N ILE A 98 19.29 0.04 11.82
CA ILE A 98 20.22 1.17 11.73
C ILE A 98 20.08 2.05 12.97
N THR A 99 21.10 2.85 13.27
CA THR A 99 21.04 3.84 14.34
C THR A 99 20.94 5.23 13.73
N VAL A 100 19.89 5.96 14.06
CA VAL A 100 19.67 7.35 13.63
C VAL A 100 19.40 8.18 14.88
N ASN A 101 20.18 9.24 15.12
CA ASN A 101 20.03 10.10 16.30
C ASN A 101 19.98 9.31 17.63
N ASN A 102 20.85 8.32 17.79
CA ASN A 102 20.90 7.41 18.95
C ASN A 102 19.64 6.54 19.15
N GLN A 103 18.77 6.44 18.14
CA GLN A 103 17.61 5.55 18.15
C GLN A 103 17.82 4.37 17.19
N HIS A 104 17.44 3.18 17.64
CA HIS A 104 17.41 1.99 16.78
C HIS A 104 16.16 2.03 15.90
N VAL A 105 16.38 2.10 14.60
CA VAL A 105 15.35 2.06 13.56
C VAL A 105 15.40 0.69 12.88
N SER A 106 14.29 -0.02 12.89
CA SER A 106 14.12 -1.29 12.17
C SER A 106 13.48 -1.05 10.82
N ASN A 107 14.20 -1.35 9.74
CA ASN A 107 13.71 -1.17 8.37
C ASN A 107 13.30 -2.50 7.74
N TYR A 108 12.10 -2.53 7.16
CA TYR A 108 11.51 -3.68 6.48
C TYR A 108 11.31 -3.40 4.99
N PHE A 109 11.69 -4.34 4.14
CA PHE A 109 11.72 -4.21 2.68
C PHE A 109 10.83 -5.24 1.99
N LEU A 110 10.33 -4.95 0.79
CA LEU A 110 9.67 -5.90 -0.09
C LEU A 110 10.63 -7.03 -0.45
N GLY A 111 10.31 -8.24 -0.02
CA GLY A 111 11.11 -9.44 -0.27
C GLY A 111 11.15 -9.83 -1.75
N GLN A 112 10.10 -9.53 -2.53
CA GLN A 112 10.04 -9.90 -3.95
C GLN A 112 10.88 -9.00 -4.88
N GLU A 113 11.38 -7.84 -4.41
CA GLU A 113 12.04 -6.83 -5.26
C GLU A 113 13.46 -6.48 -4.77
N LYS A 114 14.20 -7.44 -4.17
CA LYS A 114 15.63 -7.32 -3.81
C LYS A 114 16.02 -6.02 -3.06
N GLY A 115 15.10 -5.42 -2.30
CA GLY A 115 15.36 -4.22 -1.51
C GLY A 115 15.01 -2.88 -2.16
N GLU A 116 14.44 -2.84 -3.37
CA GLU A 116 14.03 -1.57 -4.02
C GLU A 116 12.71 -1.01 -3.48
N GLY A 117 11.97 -1.77 -2.67
CA GLY A 117 10.77 -1.30 -2.01
C GLY A 117 10.95 -1.33 -0.50
N LEU A 118 11.52 -0.29 0.11
CA LEU A 118 11.34 -0.10 1.55
C LEU A 118 9.82 0.03 1.80
N ILE A 119 9.26 -0.78 2.68
CA ILE A 119 7.85 -0.66 3.01
C ILE A 119 7.68 0.18 4.27
N ILE A 120 8.47 -0.07 5.33
CA ILE A 120 8.15 0.46 6.67
C ILE A 120 9.42 0.59 7.51
N SER A 121 9.55 1.73 8.18
CA SER A 121 10.47 1.93 9.29
C SER A 121 9.71 1.86 10.61
N GLU A 122 10.37 1.34 11.63
CA GLU A 122 9.80 1.25 12.97
C GLU A 122 10.83 1.69 14.01
N ILE A 123 10.40 2.55 14.93
CA ILE A 123 11.16 2.94 16.12
C ILE A 123 10.48 2.36 17.35
N LYS A 124 11.27 1.82 18.28
CA LYS A 124 10.81 1.35 19.58
C LYS A 124 11.14 2.37 20.67
N ASN A 125 10.12 2.97 21.28
CA ASN A 125 10.25 3.88 22.42
C ASN A 125 9.40 3.36 23.58
N ASN A 126 10.01 3.06 24.74
CA ASN A 126 9.29 2.58 25.94
C ASN A 126 8.37 1.39 25.67
N ASN A 127 8.84 0.40 24.88
CA ASN A 127 8.07 -0.76 24.40
C ASN A 127 6.88 -0.44 23.46
N VAL A 128 6.72 0.81 23.06
CA VAL A 128 5.76 1.21 22.03
C VAL A 128 6.48 1.28 20.69
N TYR A 129 5.95 0.57 19.70
CA TYR A 129 6.47 0.54 18.35
C TYR A 129 5.71 1.51 17.45
N THR A 130 6.40 2.53 16.95
CA THR A 130 5.82 3.52 16.03
C THR A 130 6.30 3.22 14.61
N LYS A 131 5.34 3.03 13.71
CA LYS A 131 5.58 2.70 12.30
C LYS A 131 5.43 3.95 11.44
N TYR A 132 6.32 4.12 10.49
CA TYR A 132 6.29 5.26 9.59
C TYR A 132 7.03 4.95 8.28
N ILE A 133 6.88 5.85 7.32
CA ILE A 133 7.65 5.90 6.08
C ILE A 133 8.20 7.31 5.98
N GLU A 134 9.53 7.42 5.86
CA GLU A 134 10.20 8.70 5.69
C GLU A 134 9.70 9.42 4.43
N ALA A 135 9.74 10.75 4.44
CA ALA A 135 9.27 11.55 3.31
C ALA A 135 10.04 11.23 2.01
N ASN A 136 11.36 11.04 2.11
CA ASN A 136 12.19 10.68 0.96
C ASN A 136 11.84 9.30 0.40
N ASP A 137 11.61 8.32 1.26
CA ASP A 137 11.24 6.96 0.84
C ASP A 137 9.85 6.93 0.19
N ARG A 138 8.94 7.77 0.64
CA ARG A 138 7.59 7.91 0.05
C ARG A 138 7.66 8.30 -1.44
N GLU A 139 8.52 9.23 -1.80
CA GLU A 139 8.68 9.66 -3.21
C GLU A 139 9.27 8.53 -4.07
N ILE A 140 10.21 7.77 -3.52
CA ILE A 140 10.77 6.57 -4.18
C ILE A 140 9.65 5.55 -4.42
N ILE A 141 8.82 5.29 -3.40
CA ILE A 141 7.69 4.36 -3.48
C ILE A 141 6.65 4.80 -4.52
N ILE A 142 6.26 6.08 -4.53
CA ILE A 142 5.32 6.64 -5.51
C ILE A 142 5.88 6.46 -6.92
N THR A 143 7.15 6.81 -7.12
CA THR A 143 7.84 6.70 -8.41
C THR A 143 7.90 5.24 -8.88
N TYR A 144 8.26 4.33 -7.97
CA TYR A 144 8.27 2.89 -8.23
C TYR A 144 6.91 2.41 -8.74
N TRP A 145 5.81 2.75 -8.05
CA TRP A 145 4.49 2.28 -8.44
C TRP A 145 3.97 2.90 -9.72
N LYS A 146 4.25 4.19 -9.98
CA LYS A 146 3.96 4.82 -11.27
C LYS A 146 4.63 4.06 -12.41
N ASN A 147 5.93 3.74 -12.24
CA ASN A 147 6.69 2.98 -13.23
C ASN A 147 6.18 1.53 -13.38
N LYS A 148 5.84 0.86 -12.28
CA LYS A 148 5.31 -0.52 -12.28
C LYS A 148 3.94 -0.60 -12.94
N ALA A 149 3.08 0.39 -12.69
CA ALA A 149 1.74 0.47 -13.26
C ALA A 149 1.78 0.75 -14.77
N ALA A 150 2.72 1.57 -15.24
CA ALA A 150 2.86 1.90 -16.67
C ALA A 150 3.37 0.73 -17.53
N LYS A 151 4.02 -0.28 -16.93
CA LYS A 151 4.60 -1.44 -17.65
C LYS A 151 3.60 -2.58 -17.91
N LYS A 152 2.32 -2.46 -17.53
CA LYS A 152 1.30 -3.51 -17.60
C LYS A 152 0.04 -3.03 -18.29
#